data_AF-A0A166UE38-F1
#
_entry.id   AF-A0A166UE38-F1
#
_cell.length_a   1.000
_cell.length_b   1.000
_cell.length_c   1.000
_cell.angle_alpha   90.00
_cell.angle_beta   90.00
_cell.angle_gamma   90.00
#
_symmetry.space_group_name_H-M   'P 1'
#
loop_
_entity.id
_entity.type
_entity.pdbx_description
1 polymer ?
#
loop_
_entity_poly.entity_id
_entity_poly.type
_entity_poly.pdbx_seq_one_letter_code
_entity_poly.pdbx_strand_id
1 'polypeptide(L)'
;MTSPASQVTVTQALEAPHPAPTKNLHLSVTRTWGNRTLPVKSTAWRTLRAQVLQRDQRTCASCGYASAHPAGRGMQIDHSDGNASNNDPENLRIHCPACEAIRHCGLFGMKGMLVLGKSDMSQDEIVRTTRRMFEETGKVPRGKDVDPNIKRAEIDMVDLANRMIHGAEWDDLTEDERSFRGFFRPSSWRMFAITMHTPDEDNSPVDPTTLNESDRRALRILETEQSLPWIIFSVQKHKTIPGFLAAWPPSTTSQKDVAWICISNSRFHHDGNDDLPGLADAWDKLCTERTPTRDDLDTLAKRYGCMSGKWLCFAPPAEIDALWARIVRATHSGTLGFSAKVGPRDEEYGDQVICVYTEDCLDIASVMKVRDGLRRLGVKQKIGYKPDVYTHCRVYRGNAWGIPPTRYHS
;
A
#
# COMPACT_ATOMS: atom_id res chain seq x y z
N MET A 1 -42.73 -38.61 -17.25
CA MET A 1 -42.56 -38.17 -15.85
C MET A 1 -41.24 -37.42 -15.78
N THR A 2 -41.31 -36.10 -15.91
CA THR A 2 -40.15 -35.20 -15.91
C THR A 2 -40.57 -33.99 -15.10
N SER A 3 -40.04 -33.88 -13.87
CA SER A 3 -40.24 -32.70 -13.01
C SER A 3 -39.47 -31.50 -13.57
N PRO A 4 -40.05 -30.30 -13.61
CA PRO A 4 -39.28 -29.08 -13.85
C PRO A 4 -38.67 -28.58 -12.53
N ALA A 5 -37.41 -28.19 -12.62
CA ALA A 5 -36.66 -27.55 -11.54
C ALA A 5 -37.20 -26.14 -11.26
N SER A 6 -37.56 -25.87 -10.01
CA SER A 6 -37.94 -24.54 -9.54
C SER A 6 -36.72 -23.62 -9.52
N GLN A 7 -36.76 -22.57 -10.33
CA GLN A 7 -35.87 -21.41 -10.22
C GLN A 7 -36.21 -20.66 -8.92
N VAL A 8 -35.25 -20.56 -8.01
CA VAL A 8 -35.34 -19.68 -6.84
C VAL A 8 -34.84 -18.31 -7.26
N THR A 9 -35.78 -17.37 -7.36
CA THR A 9 -35.53 -15.96 -7.69
C THR A 9 -34.75 -15.30 -6.56
N VAL A 10 -33.55 -14.78 -6.87
CA VAL A 10 -32.70 -14.00 -5.97
C VAL A 10 -33.26 -12.58 -5.86
N THR A 11 -34.34 -12.41 -5.09
CA THR A 11 -34.86 -11.08 -4.71
C THR A 11 -35.64 -11.19 -3.40
N GLN A 12 -34.96 -11.46 -2.28
CA GLN A 12 -35.46 -11.24 -0.92
C GLN A 12 -34.31 -11.39 0.09
N ALA A 13 -33.43 -10.40 0.11
CA ALA A 13 -32.45 -10.20 1.20
C ALA A 13 -32.11 -8.70 1.30
N LEU A 14 -33.16 -7.89 1.42
CA LEU A 14 -33.09 -6.50 1.87
C LEU A 14 -34.11 -6.42 3.00
N GLU A 15 -33.77 -5.73 4.08
CA GLU A 15 -34.53 -5.59 5.34
C GLU A 15 -34.15 -6.59 6.46
N ALA A 16 -32.87 -6.58 6.85
CA ALA A 16 -32.56 -6.68 8.28
C ALA A 16 -32.52 -5.25 8.83
N PRO A 17 -33.18 -4.95 9.97
CA PRO A 17 -33.23 -3.59 10.50
C PRO A 17 -31.82 -3.13 10.90
N HIS A 18 -31.42 -1.96 10.39
CA HIS A 18 -30.22 -1.27 10.84
C HIS A 18 -30.27 -1.08 12.36
N PRO A 19 -29.17 -1.30 13.10
CA PRO A 19 -29.12 -0.84 14.48
C PRO A 19 -29.34 0.68 14.48
N ALA A 20 -30.42 1.12 15.14
CA ALA A 20 -30.79 2.53 15.21
C ALA A 20 -29.61 3.34 15.77
N PRO A 21 -29.36 4.57 15.27
CA PRO A 21 -28.27 5.38 15.78
C PRO A 21 -28.43 5.59 17.28
N THR A 22 -27.37 5.38 18.04
CA THR A 22 -27.36 5.64 19.48
C THR A 22 -27.51 7.14 19.69
N LYS A 23 -28.65 7.56 20.25
CA LYS A 23 -29.09 8.97 20.32
C LYS A 23 -28.20 9.92 21.13
N ASN A 24 -27.13 9.44 21.77
CA ASN A 24 -26.36 10.20 22.76
C ASN A 24 -24.86 10.20 22.43
N LEU A 25 -24.45 10.80 21.31
CA LEU A 25 -23.05 11.16 21.15
C LEU A 25 -22.73 12.31 22.12
N HIS A 26 -21.70 12.14 22.94
CA HIS A 26 -21.20 13.18 23.85
C HIS A 26 -19.68 13.05 23.97
N LEU A 27 -19.04 14.07 24.55
CA LEU A 27 -17.61 14.01 24.84
C LEU A 27 -17.36 12.88 25.86
N SER A 28 -16.35 12.05 25.60
CA SER A 28 -15.98 10.98 26.51
C SER A 28 -14.49 10.69 26.47
N VAL A 29 -14.04 9.91 27.45
CA VAL A 29 -12.69 9.37 27.53
C VAL A 29 -12.77 7.85 27.57
N THR A 30 -12.57 7.18 26.44
CA THR A 30 -12.54 5.71 26.44
C THR A 30 -11.29 5.22 27.18
N ARG A 31 -11.47 4.44 28.25
CA ARG A 31 -10.39 3.95 29.13
C ARG A 31 -9.67 2.70 28.60
N THR A 32 -10.20 2.04 27.58
CA THR A 32 -9.71 0.74 27.06
C THR A 32 -9.05 0.85 25.68
N TRP A 33 -7.93 1.59 25.60
CA TRP A 33 -7.02 1.48 24.45
C TRP A 33 -5.99 0.38 24.71
N GLY A 34 -6.03 -0.72 23.96
CA GLY A 34 -4.88 -1.62 23.80
C GLY A 34 -5.04 -3.09 24.16
N ASN A 35 -6.07 -3.50 24.91
CA ASN A 35 -6.26 -4.92 25.29
C ASN A 35 -7.18 -5.68 24.32
N ARG A 36 -6.87 -5.64 23.02
CA ARG A 36 -7.60 -6.43 22.02
C ARG A 36 -7.04 -7.85 21.99
N THR A 37 -7.89 -8.86 22.13
CA THR A 37 -7.50 -10.28 21.94
C THR A 37 -7.19 -10.62 20.48
N LEU A 38 -7.79 -9.89 19.54
CA LEU A 38 -7.49 -10.00 18.11
C LEU A 38 -6.57 -8.85 17.66
N PRO A 39 -5.34 -9.14 17.20
CA PRO A 39 -4.48 -8.12 16.63
C PRO A 39 -5.12 -7.45 15.42
N VAL A 40 -5.14 -6.12 15.37
CA VAL A 40 -5.82 -5.36 14.30
C VAL A 40 -5.24 -5.57 12.90
N LYS A 41 -4.04 -6.16 12.81
CA LYS A 41 -3.40 -6.55 11.54
C LYS A 41 -3.67 -8.01 11.14
N SER A 42 -4.21 -8.82 12.06
CA SER A 42 -4.49 -10.23 11.80
C SER A 42 -5.56 -10.40 10.72
N THR A 43 -5.48 -11.50 9.97
CA THR A 43 -6.51 -11.89 9.00
C THR A 43 -7.88 -12.03 9.66
N ALA A 44 -7.94 -12.62 10.87
CA ALA A 44 -9.19 -12.74 11.63
C ALA A 44 -9.85 -11.38 11.89
N TRP A 45 -9.09 -10.38 12.33
CA TRP A 45 -9.61 -9.03 12.53
C TRP A 45 -10.02 -8.35 11.21
N ARG A 46 -9.23 -8.49 10.14
CA ARG A 46 -9.56 -7.91 8.83
C ARG A 46 -10.85 -8.50 8.25
N THR A 47 -11.04 -9.81 8.37
CA THR A 47 -12.29 -10.49 7.96
C THR A 47 -13.48 -10.03 8.80
N LEU A 48 -13.35 -10.02 10.14
CA LEU A 48 -14.39 -9.56 11.04
C LEU A 48 -14.76 -8.10 10.77
N ARG A 49 -13.76 -7.24 10.58
CA ARG A 49 -13.96 -5.84 10.20
C ARG A 49 -14.72 -5.71 8.88
N ALA A 50 -14.33 -6.45 7.84
CA ALA A 50 -15.03 -6.41 6.55
C ALA A 50 -16.49 -6.85 6.67
N GLN A 51 -16.76 -7.89 7.46
CA GLN A 51 -18.11 -8.37 7.76
C GLN A 51 -18.95 -7.29 8.46
N VAL A 52 -18.42 -6.64 9.50
CA VAL A 52 -19.14 -5.57 10.23
C VAL A 52 -19.37 -4.35 9.34
N LEU A 53 -18.35 -3.93 8.57
CA LEU A 53 -18.48 -2.84 7.58
C LEU A 53 -19.59 -3.11 6.57
N GLN A 54 -19.68 -4.34 6.06
CA GLN A 54 -20.72 -4.74 5.12
C GLN A 54 -22.10 -4.80 5.78
N ARG A 55 -22.21 -5.44 6.96
CA ARG A 55 -23.47 -5.58 7.72
C ARG A 55 -24.12 -4.22 7.99
N ASP A 56 -23.34 -3.27 8.50
CA ASP A 56 -23.85 -1.94 8.87
C ASP A 56 -23.82 -0.96 7.69
N GLN A 57 -23.55 -1.45 6.47
CA GLN A 57 -23.46 -0.65 5.24
C GLN A 57 -22.49 0.55 5.36
N ARG A 58 -21.45 0.41 6.18
CA ARG A 58 -20.46 1.45 6.51
C ARG A 58 -21.08 2.70 7.15
N THR A 59 -22.17 2.51 7.90
CA THR A 59 -22.92 3.59 8.55
C THR A 59 -22.46 3.78 9.99
N CYS A 60 -22.12 5.01 10.36
CA CYS A 60 -21.74 5.36 11.71
C CYS A 60 -22.94 5.25 12.66
N ALA A 61 -22.79 4.47 13.73
CA ALA A 61 -23.82 4.26 14.74
C ALA A 61 -24.12 5.52 15.59
N SER A 62 -23.22 6.51 15.66
CA SER A 62 -23.49 7.76 16.39
C SER A 62 -24.19 8.82 15.55
N CYS A 63 -23.67 9.16 14.36
CA CYS A 63 -24.19 10.28 13.57
C CYS A 63 -24.97 9.87 12.31
N GLY A 64 -25.08 8.58 12.01
CA GLY A 64 -25.77 8.07 10.83
C GLY A 64 -25.04 8.29 9.49
N TYR A 65 -23.80 8.81 9.50
CA TYR A 65 -23.03 8.98 8.27
C TYR A 65 -22.64 7.63 7.65
N ALA A 66 -23.06 7.42 6.40
CA ALA A 66 -22.62 6.30 5.57
C ALA A 66 -21.40 6.69 4.74
N SER A 67 -20.27 6.01 4.95
CA SER A 67 -19.03 6.25 4.20
C SER A 67 -19.21 5.97 2.71
N ALA A 68 -18.88 6.96 1.87
CA ALA A 68 -18.89 6.80 0.41
C ALA A 68 -17.76 5.88 -0.10
N HIS A 69 -16.66 5.76 0.66
CA HIS A 69 -15.56 4.88 0.29
C HIS A 69 -16.00 3.40 0.23
N PRO A 70 -15.76 2.66 -0.88
CA PRO A 70 -16.27 1.30 -1.07
C PRO A 70 -15.83 0.33 0.04
N ALA A 71 -14.55 0.38 0.42
CA ALA A 71 -13.99 -0.41 1.52
C ALA A 71 -14.23 0.14 2.94
N GLY A 72 -15.00 1.23 3.12
CA GLY A 72 -15.18 1.86 4.44
C GLY A 72 -13.88 2.37 5.07
N ARG A 73 -12.99 2.97 4.26
CA ARG A 73 -11.68 3.49 4.69
C ARG A 73 -11.88 4.49 5.83
N GLY A 74 -11.03 4.41 6.86
CA GLY A 74 -11.09 5.27 8.05
C GLY A 74 -12.19 4.96 9.07
N MET A 75 -13.27 4.27 8.70
CA MET A 75 -14.34 3.92 9.66
C MET A 75 -13.79 3.03 10.80
N GLN A 76 -14.17 3.25 12.04
CA GLN A 76 -13.63 2.56 13.22
C GLN A 76 -14.60 1.51 13.76
N ILE A 77 -14.08 0.39 14.27
CA ILE A 77 -14.88 -0.64 14.95
C ILE A 77 -14.77 -0.43 16.45
N ASP A 78 -15.91 -0.27 17.09
CA ASP A 78 -16.12 -0.09 18.52
C ASP A 78 -16.88 -1.27 19.11
N HIS A 79 -16.48 -1.65 20.33
CA HIS A 79 -17.12 -2.68 21.13
C HIS A 79 -18.17 -2.04 22.02
N SER A 80 -19.44 -2.42 21.86
CA SER A 80 -20.57 -1.76 22.52
C SER A 80 -20.52 -1.90 24.04
N ASP A 81 -20.00 -3.03 24.52
CA ASP A 81 -19.76 -3.33 25.95
C ASP A 81 -18.44 -2.75 26.50
N GLY A 82 -17.65 -2.07 25.68
CA GLY A 82 -16.33 -1.55 26.06
C GLY A 82 -15.25 -2.62 26.26
N ASN A 83 -15.58 -3.91 26.10
CA ASN A 83 -14.65 -5.03 26.23
C ASN A 83 -14.02 -5.33 24.88
N ALA A 84 -12.79 -4.85 24.70
CA ALA A 84 -11.99 -5.06 23.48
C ALA A 84 -11.68 -6.53 23.14
N SER A 85 -12.02 -7.47 24.03
CA SER A 85 -11.89 -8.91 23.81
C SER A 85 -13.17 -9.58 23.27
N ASN A 86 -14.33 -8.93 23.40
CA ASN A 86 -15.62 -9.46 22.97
C ASN A 86 -15.87 -9.19 21.48
N ASN A 87 -15.31 -10.05 20.64
CA ASN A 87 -15.34 -9.90 19.18
C ASN A 87 -16.59 -10.54 18.53
N ASP A 88 -17.65 -10.79 19.30
CA ASP A 88 -18.95 -11.15 18.73
C ASP A 88 -19.41 -10.04 17.76
N PRO A 89 -19.69 -10.33 16.48
CA PRO A 89 -20.19 -9.34 15.55
C PRO A 89 -21.34 -8.50 16.13
N GLU A 90 -22.27 -9.07 16.88
CA GLU A 90 -23.40 -8.34 17.48
C GLU A 90 -22.97 -7.30 18.53
N ASN A 91 -21.83 -7.51 19.19
CA ASN A 91 -21.24 -6.53 20.11
C ASN A 91 -20.52 -5.39 19.37
N LEU A 92 -20.19 -5.58 18.10
CA LEU A 92 -19.43 -4.60 17.31
C LEU A 92 -20.34 -3.61 16.60
N ARG A 93 -19.90 -2.35 16.54
CA ARG A 93 -20.53 -1.29 15.75
C ARG A 93 -19.49 -0.41 15.07
N ILE A 94 -19.92 0.39 14.10
CA ILE A 94 -19.04 1.28 13.35
C ILE A 94 -19.19 2.72 13.81
N HIS A 95 -18.08 3.44 13.97
CA HIS A 95 -18.07 4.90 14.10
C HIS A 95 -17.25 5.56 12.99
N CYS A 96 -17.68 6.74 12.53
CA CYS A 96 -16.84 7.55 11.65
C CYS A 96 -15.70 8.20 12.46
N PRO A 97 -14.58 8.59 11.82
CA PRO A 97 -13.44 9.20 12.51
C PRO A 97 -13.80 10.43 13.34
N ALA A 98 -14.77 11.24 12.89
CA ALA A 98 -15.21 12.43 13.61
C ALA A 98 -15.95 12.07 14.92
N CYS A 99 -16.86 11.09 14.89
CA CYS A 99 -17.54 10.62 16.10
C CYS A 99 -16.57 9.91 17.06
N GLU A 100 -15.61 9.16 16.52
CA GLU A 100 -14.55 8.56 17.33
C GLU A 100 -13.70 9.64 18.01
N ALA A 101 -13.42 10.75 17.33
CA ALA A 101 -12.67 11.84 17.93
C ALA A 101 -13.39 12.47 19.12
N ILE A 102 -14.71 12.60 19.05
CA ILE A 102 -15.56 13.04 20.15
C ILE A 102 -15.54 12.04 21.31
N ARG A 103 -15.59 10.73 21.02
CA ARG A 103 -15.52 9.67 22.04
C ARG A 103 -14.15 9.57 22.73
N HIS A 104 -13.11 10.13 22.10
CA HIS A 104 -11.75 10.22 22.59
C HIS A 104 -11.31 11.68 22.77
N CYS A 105 -12.20 12.51 23.32
CA CYS A 105 -12.08 13.96 23.24
C CYS A 105 -10.75 14.49 23.81
N GLY A 106 -10.24 13.90 24.90
CA GLY A 106 -8.96 14.29 25.50
C GLY A 106 -7.77 14.12 24.55
N LEU A 107 -7.68 12.98 23.85
CA LEU A 107 -6.61 12.70 22.89
C LEU A 107 -6.63 13.68 21.72
N PHE A 108 -7.81 13.95 21.17
CA PHE A 108 -7.96 14.84 20.02
C PHE A 108 -7.95 16.33 20.39
N GLY A 109 -8.27 16.66 21.64
CA GLY A 109 -8.03 17.95 22.27
C GLY A 109 -6.53 18.25 22.37
N MET A 110 -5.74 17.32 22.94
CA MET A 110 -4.28 17.45 23.02
C MET A 110 -3.61 17.62 21.65
N LYS A 111 -4.13 16.96 20.62
CA LYS A 111 -3.66 17.11 19.22
C LYS A 111 -4.08 18.43 18.56
N GLY A 112 -4.83 19.29 19.26
CA GLY A 112 -5.34 20.54 18.73
C GLY A 112 -6.30 20.35 17.55
N MET A 113 -7.02 19.23 17.51
CA MET A 113 -8.00 18.89 16.47
C MET A 113 -9.43 19.21 16.91
N LEU A 114 -9.69 19.20 18.22
CA LEU A 114 -10.95 19.60 18.81
C LEU A 114 -10.79 20.84 19.68
N VAL A 115 -11.86 21.62 19.81
CA VAL A 115 -12.00 22.72 20.76
C VAL A 115 -13.34 22.63 21.49
N LEU A 116 -13.36 23.07 22.74
CA LEU A 116 -14.53 23.05 23.59
C LEU A 116 -15.35 24.34 23.44
N GLY A 117 -16.67 24.22 23.40
CA GLY A 117 -17.60 25.36 23.47
C GLY A 117 -18.93 24.96 24.10
N LYS A 118 -19.66 25.92 24.66
CA LYS A 118 -21.05 25.71 25.11
C LYS A 118 -22.00 25.95 23.93
N SER A 119 -22.93 25.02 23.73
CA SER A 119 -23.84 25.04 22.58
C SER A 119 -25.10 24.23 22.88
N ASP A 120 -26.26 24.75 22.48
CA ASP A 120 -27.54 24.04 22.54
C ASP A 120 -27.66 22.99 21.41
N MET A 121 -26.86 23.12 20.35
CA MET A 121 -26.74 22.12 19.29
C MET A 121 -26.22 20.80 19.88
N SER A 122 -26.86 19.68 19.53
CA SER A 122 -26.41 18.37 19.96
C SER A 122 -25.07 18.00 19.31
N GLN A 123 -24.30 17.14 19.96
CA GLN A 123 -22.95 16.81 19.49
C GLN A 123 -22.95 16.10 18.13
N ASP A 124 -23.93 15.24 17.87
CA ASP A 124 -24.12 14.56 16.59
C ASP A 124 -24.52 15.55 15.48
N GLU A 125 -25.33 16.56 15.81
CA GLU A 125 -25.75 17.60 14.86
C GLU A 125 -24.56 18.50 14.49
N ILE A 126 -23.68 18.82 15.45
CA ILE A 126 -22.40 19.50 15.19
C ILE A 126 -21.54 18.67 14.21
N VAL A 127 -21.41 17.36 14.43
CA VAL A 127 -20.66 16.47 13.52
C VAL A 127 -21.28 16.46 12.12
N ARG A 128 -22.61 16.33 12.02
CA ARG A 128 -23.35 16.30 10.75
C ARG A 128 -23.21 17.62 9.98
N THR A 129 -23.41 18.75 10.65
CA THR A 129 -23.28 20.07 10.02
C THR A 129 -21.85 20.35 9.60
N THR A 130 -20.85 20.03 10.44
CA THR A 130 -19.43 20.14 10.07
C THR A 130 -19.10 19.32 8.83
N ARG A 131 -19.61 18.08 8.76
CA ARG A 131 -19.40 17.20 7.60
C ARG A 131 -20.01 17.75 6.33
N ARG A 132 -21.28 18.18 6.37
CA ARG A 132 -21.96 18.78 5.21
C ARG A 132 -21.16 19.97 4.66
N MET A 133 -20.74 20.88 5.53
CA MET A 133 -19.91 22.03 5.12
C MET A 133 -18.56 21.60 4.56
N PHE A 134 -17.93 20.55 5.12
CA PHE A 134 -16.69 19.99 4.59
C PHE A 134 -16.89 19.38 3.20
N GLU A 135 -17.94 18.60 2.99
CA GLU A 135 -18.25 17.97 1.70
C GLU A 135 -18.56 19.02 0.61
N GLU A 136 -19.16 20.14 0.99
CA GLU A 136 -19.44 21.27 0.08
C GLU A 136 -18.18 22.10 -0.25
N THR A 137 -17.25 22.26 0.69
CA THR A 137 -16.17 23.26 0.56
C THR A 137 -14.74 22.69 0.55
N GLY A 138 -14.57 21.41 0.88
CA GLY A 138 -13.29 20.78 1.14
C GLY A 138 -12.57 21.27 2.40
N LYS A 139 -13.20 22.10 3.23
CA LYS A 139 -12.59 22.74 4.41
C LYS A 139 -13.44 22.52 5.65
N VAL A 140 -12.78 22.24 6.77
CA VAL A 140 -13.48 22.13 8.06
C VAL A 140 -13.86 23.53 8.53
N PRO A 141 -15.15 23.82 8.77
CA PRO A 141 -15.61 25.12 9.26
C PRO A 141 -15.09 25.43 10.67
N ARG A 142 -15.06 26.70 11.07
CA ARG A 142 -14.79 27.05 12.47
C ARG A 142 -16.07 26.84 13.29
N GLY A 143 -15.93 26.70 14.61
CA GLY A 143 -17.08 26.48 15.51
C GLY A 143 -18.21 27.49 15.33
N LYS A 144 -17.89 28.78 15.19
CA LYS A 144 -18.89 29.85 14.95
C LYS A 144 -19.61 29.78 13.60
N ASP A 145 -19.00 29.10 12.63
CA ASP A 145 -19.59 28.91 11.31
C ASP A 145 -20.57 27.70 11.37
N VAL A 146 -20.36 26.76 12.30
CA VAL A 146 -21.26 25.61 12.57
C VAL A 146 -22.41 25.98 13.50
N ASP A 147 -22.12 26.65 14.62
CA ASP A 147 -23.10 27.21 15.55
C ASP A 147 -22.75 28.68 15.84
N PRO A 148 -23.51 29.65 15.29
CA PRO A 148 -23.30 31.07 15.55
C PRO A 148 -23.44 31.47 17.02
N ASN A 149 -24.15 30.68 17.84
CA ASN A 149 -24.41 30.94 19.24
C ASN A 149 -23.39 30.30 20.19
N ILE A 150 -22.36 29.63 19.65
CA ILE A 150 -21.32 28.98 20.44
C ILE A 150 -20.70 29.97 21.43
N LYS A 151 -20.69 29.61 22.71
CA LYS A 151 -20.00 30.37 23.76
C LYS A 151 -18.68 29.71 24.11
N ARG A 152 -17.69 30.53 24.46
CA ARG A 152 -16.38 30.04 24.90
C ARG A 152 -16.54 29.23 26.20
N ALA A 153 -15.93 28.05 26.24
CA ALA A 153 -15.81 27.29 27.48
C ALA A 153 -14.75 27.91 28.41
N GLU A 154 -15.01 27.87 29.72
CA GLU A 154 -14.09 28.40 30.73
C GLU A 154 -12.90 27.46 30.99
N ILE A 155 -13.05 26.19 30.64
CA ILE A 155 -12.01 25.16 30.69
C ILE A 155 -11.67 24.70 29.27
N ASP A 156 -10.51 24.06 29.11
CA ASP A 156 -10.17 23.43 27.84
C ASP A 156 -10.64 21.97 27.74
N MET A 157 -10.45 21.37 26.56
CA MET A 157 -10.86 19.99 26.28
C MET A 157 -10.10 18.96 27.13
N VAL A 158 -8.83 19.23 27.42
CA VAL A 158 -7.96 18.32 28.17
C VAL A 158 -8.32 18.36 29.65
N ASP A 159 -8.64 19.54 30.19
CA ASP A 159 -9.13 19.71 31.55
C ASP A 159 -10.45 18.95 31.78
N LEU A 160 -11.41 19.11 30.87
CA LEU A 160 -12.67 18.35 30.93
C LEU A 160 -12.42 16.83 30.85
N ALA A 161 -11.55 16.40 29.93
CA ALA A 161 -11.20 14.99 29.79
C ALA A 161 -10.52 14.42 31.04
N ASN A 162 -9.60 15.17 31.67
CA ASN A 162 -8.94 14.76 32.91
C ASN A 162 -9.95 14.53 34.05
N ARG A 163 -10.99 15.36 34.15
CA ARG A 163 -12.09 15.14 35.13
C ARG A 163 -12.80 13.82 34.89
N MET A 164 -13.09 13.47 33.63
CA MET A 164 -13.73 12.20 33.25
C MET A 164 -12.82 10.98 33.43
N ILE A 165 -11.48 11.14 33.36
CA ILE A 165 -10.51 10.06 33.58
C ILE A 165 -10.55 9.57 35.04
N HIS A 166 -10.78 10.47 35.99
CA HIS A 166 -10.77 10.18 37.43
C HIS A 166 -12.07 9.58 37.97
N GLY A 167 -12.91 8.99 37.12
CA GLY A 167 -14.05 8.18 37.54
C GLY A 167 -15.43 8.80 37.29
N ALA A 168 -15.50 10.09 36.91
CA ALA A 168 -16.77 10.70 36.53
C ALA A 168 -17.22 10.21 35.14
N GLU A 169 -18.38 9.56 35.08
CA GLU A 169 -19.07 9.29 33.82
C GLU A 169 -19.80 10.57 33.35
N TRP A 170 -20.26 10.58 32.09
CA TRP A 170 -20.93 11.76 31.52
C TRP A 170 -22.13 12.23 32.35
N ASP A 171 -22.87 11.30 32.94
CA ASP A 171 -24.04 11.58 33.77
C ASP A 171 -23.67 12.15 35.15
N ASP A 172 -22.43 11.96 35.61
CA ASP A 172 -21.93 12.50 36.88
C ASP A 172 -21.46 13.96 36.77
N LEU A 173 -21.35 14.49 35.55
CA LEU A 173 -20.93 15.87 35.31
C LEU A 173 -22.01 16.87 35.75
N THR A 174 -21.59 18.11 36.01
CA THR A 174 -22.56 19.19 36.25
C THR A 174 -23.38 19.49 35.00
N GLU A 175 -24.55 20.12 35.15
CA GLU A 175 -25.38 20.54 34.01
C GLU A 175 -24.62 21.49 33.07
N ASP A 176 -23.80 22.38 33.64
CA ASP A 176 -22.94 23.27 32.87
C ASP A 176 -21.89 22.50 32.06
N GLU A 177 -21.27 21.47 32.63
CA GLU A 177 -20.31 20.63 31.92
C GLU A 177 -20.96 19.79 30.82
N ARG A 178 -22.17 19.28 31.06
CA ARG A 178 -22.96 18.58 30.03
C ARG A 178 -23.44 19.50 28.91
N SER A 179 -23.37 20.81 29.07
CA SER A 179 -23.62 21.79 28.00
C SER A 179 -22.45 21.93 27.01
N PHE A 180 -21.26 21.42 27.37
CA PHE A 180 -20.11 21.49 26.49
C PHE A 180 -20.23 20.55 25.29
N ARG A 181 -19.68 21.01 24.17
CA ARG A 181 -19.58 20.31 22.89
C ARG A 181 -18.17 20.45 22.32
N GLY A 182 -17.75 19.43 21.60
CA GLY A 182 -16.53 19.42 20.80
C GLY A 182 -16.80 19.93 19.39
N PHE A 183 -16.05 20.96 19.00
CA PHE A 183 -16.02 21.51 17.65
C PHE A 183 -14.70 21.17 16.99
N PHE A 184 -14.75 20.95 15.68
CA PHE A 184 -13.60 20.56 14.88
C PHE A 184 -12.78 21.78 14.44
N ARG A 185 -11.45 21.62 14.40
CA ARG A 185 -10.52 22.63 13.87
C ARG A 185 -10.12 22.29 12.43
N PRO A 186 -9.63 23.25 11.62
CA PRO A 186 -9.12 22.97 10.28
C PRO A 186 -8.11 21.82 10.19
N SER A 187 -7.31 21.59 11.23
CA SER A 187 -6.35 20.49 11.34
C SER A 187 -6.99 19.09 11.33
N SER A 188 -8.30 18.96 11.58
CA SER A 188 -9.02 17.69 11.60
C SER A 188 -9.59 17.27 10.24
N TRP A 189 -9.27 17.98 9.15
CA TRP A 189 -9.82 17.73 7.81
C TRP A 189 -9.76 16.27 7.36
N ARG A 190 -8.66 15.58 7.70
CA ARG A 190 -8.43 14.18 7.32
C ARG A 190 -9.50 13.23 7.87
N MET A 191 -10.12 13.56 9.01
CA MET A 191 -11.21 12.75 9.60
C MET A 191 -12.46 12.71 8.72
N PHE A 192 -12.66 13.74 7.92
CA PHE A 192 -13.80 13.85 7.01
C PHE A 192 -13.43 13.33 5.62
N ALA A 193 -12.24 13.70 5.11
CA ALA A 193 -11.77 13.28 3.79
C ALA A 193 -11.59 11.76 3.63
N ILE A 194 -11.00 11.09 4.63
CA ILE A 194 -10.62 9.66 4.52
C ILE A 194 -11.80 8.70 4.28
N THR A 195 -13.03 9.13 4.60
CA THR A 195 -14.25 8.34 4.42
C THR A 195 -14.96 8.65 3.11
N MET A 196 -14.53 9.68 2.39
CA MET A 196 -15.04 10.02 1.07
C MET A 196 -14.39 9.12 0.02
N HIS A 197 -15.10 8.87 -1.08
CA HIS A 197 -14.50 8.24 -2.25
C HIS A 197 -14.03 9.33 -3.21
N THR A 198 -12.73 9.59 -3.24
CA THR A 198 -12.08 10.36 -4.29
C THR A 198 -11.51 9.35 -5.28
N PRO A 199 -12.02 9.29 -6.53
CA PRO A 199 -11.49 8.38 -7.55
C PRO A 199 -9.98 8.52 -7.77
N ASP A 200 -9.42 9.68 -7.43
CA ASP A 200 -8.01 10.05 -7.62
C ASP A 200 -7.08 9.72 -6.43
N GLU A 201 -7.58 9.24 -5.28
CA GLU A 201 -6.70 8.93 -4.12
C GLU A 201 -6.02 7.55 -4.17
N ASP A 202 -6.51 6.62 -5.00
CA ASP A 202 -5.72 5.41 -5.34
C ASP A 202 -4.60 5.73 -6.36
N ASN A 203 -4.52 6.98 -6.85
CA ASN A 203 -3.49 7.48 -7.78
C ASN A 203 -2.75 8.74 -7.29
N SER A 204 -2.91 9.14 -6.02
CA SER A 204 -2.14 10.27 -5.49
C SER A 204 -0.67 9.87 -5.30
N PRO A 205 0.30 10.72 -5.70
CA PRO A 205 1.72 10.40 -5.58
C PRO A 205 2.06 10.15 -4.11
N VAL A 206 2.59 8.96 -3.83
CA VAL A 206 3.08 8.58 -2.50
C VAL A 206 4.14 9.60 -2.10
N ASP A 207 3.97 10.26 -0.96
CA ASP A 207 4.98 11.17 -0.41
C ASP A 207 6.34 10.43 -0.34
N PRO A 208 7.33 10.80 -1.17
CA PRO A 208 8.59 10.07 -1.28
C PRO A 208 9.36 10.02 0.04
N THR A 209 9.08 10.95 0.96
CA THR A 209 9.72 11.01 2.29
C THR A 209 9.23 9.93 3.24
N THR A 210 8.06 9.33 2.98
CA THR A 210 7.49 8.23 3.78
C THR A 210 7.93 6.84 3.30
N LEU A 211 8.53 6.78 2.11
CA LEU A 211 9.00 5.53 1.51
C LEU A 211 10.35 5.10 2.07
N ASN A 212 10.48 3.79 2.33
CA ASN A 212 11.79 3.21 2.61
C ASN A 212 12.68 3.26 1.34
N GLU A 213 13.99 3.07 1.51
CA GLU A 213 14.94 3.16 0.40
C GLU A 213 14.65 2.14 -0.73
N SER A 214 14.12 0.97 -0.39
CA SER A 214 13.74 -0.07 -1.36
C SER A 214 12.62 0.42 -2.28
N ASP A 215 11.58 1.03 -1.71
CA ASP A 215 10.44 1.54 -2.46
C ASP A 215 10.81 2.75 -3.32
N ARG A 216 11.63 3.68 -2.80
CA ARG A 216 12.16 4.80 -3.58
C ARG A 216 12.98 4.31 -4.78
N ARG A 217 13.83 3.31 -4.58
CA ARG A 217 14.63 2.72 -5.66
C ARG A 217 13.76 2.02 -6.70
N ALA A 218 12.72 1.31 -6.27
CA ALA A 218 11.77 0.66 -7.17
C ALA A 218 11.07 1.68 -8.07
N LEU A 219 10.61 2.80 -7.50
CA LEU A 219 9.96 3.87 -8.24
C LEU A 219 10.88 4.54 -9.25
N ARG A 220 12.13 4.85 -8.88
CA ARG A 220 13.11 5.42 -9.83
C ARG A 220 13.34 4.51 -11.03
N ILE A 221 13.52 3.20 -10.79
CA ILE A 221 13.70 2.22 -11.86
C ILE A 221 12.47 2.17 -12.77
N LEU A 222 11.28 2.12 -12.18
CA LEU A 222 10.01 2.09 -12.92
C LEU A 222 9.85 3.34 -13.79
N GLU A 223 10.12 4.52 -13.23
CA GLU A 223 10.05 5.80 -13.92
C GLU A 223 11.00 5.82 -15.11
N THR A 224 12.25 5.41 -14.95
CA THR A 224 13.22 5.28 -16.05
C THR A 224 12.73 4.29 -17.12
N GLU A 225 12.26 3.10 -16.72
CA GLU A 225 11.83 2.05 -17.64
C GLU A 225 10.56 2.42 -18.42
N GLN A 226 9.71 3.29 -17.88
CA GLN A 226 8.48 3.78 -18.52
C GLN A 226 8.70 5.03 -19.38
N SER A 227 9.62 5.91 -18.99
CA SER A 227 9.82 7.21 -19.65
C SER A 227 10.85 7.18 -20.78
N LEU A 228 11.80 6.25 -20.76
CA LEU A 228 12.91 6.21 -21.71
C LEU A 228 12.87 4.98 -22.63
N PRO A 229 13.39 5.10 -23.87
CA PRO A 229 13.40 4.00 -24.82
C PRO A 229 14.30 2.85 -24.38
N TRP A 230 13.87 1.64 -24.74
CA TRP A 230 14.67 0.42 -24.65
C TRP A 230 15.28 0.11 -26.01
N ILE A 231 16.61 0.06 -26.09
CA ILE A 231 17.33 -0.28 -27.32
C ILE A 231 17.48 -1.79 -27.40
N ILE A 232 16.60 -2.43 -28.18
CA ILE A 232 16.58 -3.89 -28.33
C ILE A 232 17.20 -4.27 -29.68
N PHE A 233 18.27 -5.07 -29.65
CA PHE A 233 18.88 -5.59 -30.87
C PHE A 233 17.87 -6.41 -31.69
N SER A 234 17.90 -6.19 -33.00
CA SER A 234 17.25 -7.04 -33.99
C SER A 234 18.03 -6.98 -35.29
N VAL A 235 18.06 -8.08 -36.03
CA VAL A 235 18.75 -8.17 -37.32
C VAL A 235 18.17 -7.16 -38.32
N GLN A 236 16.85 -6.93 -38.28
CA GLN A 236 16.16 -6.00 -39.18
C GLN A 236 16.60 -4.55 -38.95
N LYS A 237 16.69 -4.11 -37.68
CA LYS A 237 17.02 -2.72 -37.34
C LYS A 237 18.52 -2.45 -37.41
N HIS A 238 19.33 -3.38 -36.91
CA HIS A 238 20.75 -3.13 -36.63
C HIS A 238 21.70 -3.86 -37.59
N LYS A 239 21.18 -4.78 -38.42
CA LYS A 239 21.89 -5.61 -39.41
C LYS A 239 22.90 -6.59 -38.80
N THR A 240 23.83 -6.11 -37.96
CA THR A 240 24.91 -6.92 -37.38
C THR A 240 25.15 -6.59 -35.91
N ILE A 241 25.61 -7.57 -35.12
CA ILE A 241 26.01 -7.37 -33.73
C ILE A 241 27.14 -6.33 -33.57
N PRO A 242 28.23 -6.36 -34.38
CA PRO A 242 29.27 -5.34 -34.27
C PRO A 242 28.75 -3.92 -34.49
N GLY A 243 27.87 -3.72 -35.49
CA GLY A 243 27.26 -2.41 -35.74
C GLY A 243 26.38 -1.95 -34.57
N PHE A 244 25.61 -2.86 -33.98
CA PHE A 244 24.82 -2.58 -32.78
C PHE A 244 25.69 -2.15 -31.59
N LEU A 245 26.75 -2.90 -31.30
CA LEU A 245 27.67 -2.60 -30.19
C LEU A 245 28.40 -1.26 -30.39
N ALA A 246 28.74 -0.92 -31.64
CA ALA A 246 29.38 0.36 -31.96
C ALA A 246 28.41 1.56 -31.88
N ALA A 247 27.13 1.35 -32.21
CA ALA A 247 26.10 2.39 -32.14
C ALA A 247 25.63 2.66 -30.70
N TRP A 248 25.64 1.63 -29.85
CA TRP A 248 25.12 1.70 -28.47
C TRP A 248 26.14 1.16 -27.45
N PRO A 249 27.33 1.74 -27.33
CA PRO A 249 28.29 1.40 -26.29
C PRO A 249 27.74 1.83 -24.91
N PRO A 250 27.58 0.90 -23.95
CA PRO A 250 27.05 1.24 -22.63
C PRO A 250 27.87 2.32 -21.90
N SER A 251 29.19 2.36 -22.10
CA SER A 251 30.07 3.32 -21.44
C SER A 251 29.82 4.79 -21.84
N THR A 252 29.22 5.07 -23.00
CA THR A 252 28.95 6.44 -23.46
C THR A 252 27.49 6.70 -23.77
N THR A 253 26.63 5.67 -23.80
CA THR A 253 25.18 5.86 -23.87
C THR A 253 24.70 6.40 -22.53
N SER A 254 23.98 7.52 -22.53
CA SER A 254 23.52 8.21 -21.33
C SER A 254 22.22 7.61 -20.78
N GLN A 255 22.14 7.42 -19.46
CA GLN A 255 20.92 6.95 -18.79
C GLN A 255 19.81 8.01 -18.77
N LYS A 256 20.09 9.25 -19.17
CA LYS A 256 19.06 10.29 -19.37
C LYS A 256 18.28 10.08 -20.68
N ASP A 257 18.84 9.31 -21.62
CA ASP A 257 18.31 9.15 -22.98
C ASP A 257 17.81 7.73 -23.26
N VAL A 258 18.34 6.73 -22.55
CA VAL A 258 18.04 5.31 -22.77
C VAL A 258 17.82 4.61 -21.43
N ALA A 259 16.78 3.78 -21.32
CA ALA A 259 16.53 2.98 -20.14
C ALA A 259 17.47 1.76 -20.06
N TRP A 260 17.53 1.01 -21.16
CA TRP A 260 18.28 -0.25 -21.25
C TRP A 260 18.74 -0.52 -22.69
N ILE A 261 19.90 -1.17 -22.80
CA ILE A 261 20.39 -1.77 -24.05
C ILE A 261 20.28 -3.29 -23.91
N CYS A 262 19.57 -3.94 -24.83
CA CYS A 262 19.10 -5.31 -24.68
C CYS A 262 19.48 -6.21 -25.87
N ILE A 263 19.70 -7.48 -25.55
CA ILE A 263 19.95 -8.57 -26.50
C ILE A 263 19.18 -9.81 -26.06
N SER A 264 18.57 -10.51 -27.00
CA SER A 264 17.90 -11.79 -26.74
C SER A 264 18.41 -12.87 -27.69
N ASN A 265 18.36 -14.11 -27.22
CA ASN A 265 18.47 -15.28 -28.08
C ASN A 265 17.22 -15.35 -28.97
N SER A 266 17.38 -15.22 -30.28
CA SER A 266 16.26 -15.19 -31.22
C SER A 266 15.52 -16.52 -31.35
N ARG A 267 16.07 -17.61 -30.79
CA ARG A 267 15.44 -18.93 -30.77
C ARG A 267 14.63 -19.20 -29.51
N PHE A 268 14.72 -18.32 -28.53
CA PHE A 268 13.97 -18.46 -27.29
C PHE A 268 12.60 -17.79 -27.43
N HIS A 269 11.56 -18.53 -27.07
CA HIS A 269 10.20 -18.05 -26.97
C HIS A 269 9.74 -18.18 -25.53
N HIS A 270 9.40 -17.07 -24.90
CA HIS A 270 8.78 -17.08 -23.59
C HIS A 270 7.28 -17.31 -23.77
N ASP A 271 6.69 -18.22 -23.01
CA ASP A 271 5.27 -18.59 -23.14
C ASP A 271 4.29 -17.48 -22.71
N GLY A 272 4.79 -16.33 -22.27
CA GLY A 272 4.05 -15.06 -22.16
C GLY A 272 2.87 -15.04 -21.17
N ASN A 273 2.63 -16.12 -20.43
CA ASN A 273 1.47 -16.29 -19.56
C ASN A 273 1.66 -15.73 -18.14
N ASP A 274 2.54 -14.74 -17.97
CA ASP A 274 2.83 -14.17 -16.66
C ASP A 274 1.70 -13.23 -16.22
N ASP A 275 1.10 -13.49 -15.06
CA ASP A 275 0.12 -12.60 -14.44
C ASP A 275 0.81 -11.66 -13.44
N LEU A 276 1.56 -10.69 -13.97
CA LEU A 276 2.30 -9.71 -13.18
C LEU A 276 1.40 -8.78 -12.34
N PRO A 277 0.24 -8.31 -12.84
CA PRO A 277 -0.70 -7.55 -12.00
C PRO A 277 -1.23 -8.39 -10.83
N GLY A 278 -1.68 -9.62 -11.09
CA GLY A 278 -2.16 -10.52 -10.05
C GLY A 278 -1.08 -10.90 -9.03
N LEU A 279 0.17 -11.03 -9.49
CA LEU A 279 1.34 -11.21 -8.62
C LEU A 279 1.52 -10.02 -7.66
N ALA A 280 1.47 -8.79 -8.18
CA ALA A 280 1.64 -7.58 -7.39
C ALA A 280 0.52 -7.45 -6.33
N ASP A 281 -0.74 -7.67 -6.73
CA ASP A 281 -1.89 -7.64 -5.83
C ASP A 281 -1.80 -8.70 -4.73
N ALA A 282 -1.40 -9.92 -5.11
CA ALA A 282 -1.23 -11.02 -4.15
C ALA A 282 -0.08 -10.77 -3.18
N TRP A 283 1.01 -10.18 -3.66
CA TRP A 283 2.13 -9.76 -2.82
C TRP A 283 1.73 -8.66 -1.84
N ASP A 284 1.02 -7.64 -2.30
CA ASP A 284 0.55 -6.54 -1.45
C ASP A 284 -0.40 -7.06 -0.38
N LYS A 285 -1.36 -7.90 -0.78
CA LYS A 285 -2.23 -8.60 0.17
C LYS A 285 -1.39 -9.36 1.19
N LEU A 286 -0.48 -10.24 0.78
CA LEU A 286 0.38 -11.04 1.65
C LEU A 286 1.13 -10.18 2.68
N CYS A 287 1.74 -9.09 2.21
CA CYS A 287 2.50 -8.16 3.06
C CYS A 287 1.62 -7.47 4.11
N THR A 288 0.32 -7.27 3.84
CA THR A 288 -0.63 -6.77 4.84
C THR A 288 -1.06 -7.81 5.86
N GLU A 289 -0.99 -9.11 5.52
CA GLU A 289 -1.49 -10.19 6.37
C GLU A 289 -0.46 -10.67 7.38
N ARG A 290 0.82 -10.73 6.97
CA ARG A 290 1.94 -11.19 7.78
C ARG A 290 3.28 -10.76 7.19
N THR A 291 4.36 -11.00 7.93
CA THR A 291 5.71 -10.88 7.38
C THR A 291 5.92 -11.93 6.29
N PRO A 292 6.22 -11.54 5.04
CA PRO A 292 6.48 -12.45 3.95
C PRO A 292 7.85 -13.10 4.10
N THR A 293 8.01 -14.26 3.47
CA THR A 293 9.23 -15.08 3.47
C THR A 293 9.72 -15.32 2.03
N ARG A 294 10.89 -15.94 1.90
CA ARG A 294 11.40 -16.37 0.59
C ARG A 294 10.53 -17.45 -0.04
N ASP A 295 10.00 -18.37 0.76
CA ASP A 295 9.15 -19.45 0.26
C ASP A 295 7.84 -18.90 -0.31
N ASP A 296 7.32 -17.80 0.25
CA ASP A 296 6.16 -17.13 -0.31
C ASP A 296 6.43 -16.57 -1.70
N LEU A 297 7.61 -15.98 -1.91
CA LEU A 297 8.02 -15.49 -3.22
C LEU A 297 8.15 -16.64 -4.22
N ASP A 298 8.62 -17.82 -3.79
CA ASP A 298 8.68 -19.02 -4.64
C ASP A 298 7.29 -19.55 -4.97
N THR A 299 6.35 -19.55 -4.00
CA THR A 299 4.95 -19.90 -4.23
C THR A 299 4.28 -18.93 -5.20
N LEU A 300 4.50 -17.63 -5.04
CA LEU A 300 3.96 -16.60 -5.90
C LEU A 300 4.54 -16.69 -7.32
N ALA A 301 5.86 -16.89 -7.47
CA ALA A 301 6.50 -17.10 -8.76
C ALA A 301 5.84 -18.24 -9.54
N LYS A 302 5.66 -19.40 -8.89
CA LYS A 302 5.00 -20.57 -9.49
C LYS A 302 3.55 -20.29 -9.84
N ARG A 303 2.81 -19.62 -8.94
CA ARG A 303 1.38 -19.37 -9.10
C ARG A 303 1.07 -18.41 -10.26
N TYR A 304 1.91 -17.41 -10.45
CA TYR A 304 1.68 -16.31 -11.40
C TYR A 304 2.58 -16.39 -12.63
N GLY A 305 3.34 -17.48 -12.82
CA GLY A 305 4.21 -17.69 -13.98
C GLY A 305 5.53 -16.92 -13.98
N CYS A 306 5.76 -16.00 -13.01
CA CYS A 306 6.97 -15.18 -12.91
C CYS A 306 8.19 -15.97 -12.41
N MET A 307 8.63 -16.92 -13.24
CA MET A 307 9.66 -17.91 -12.91
C MET A 307 11.06 -17.46 -13.29
N SER A 308 11.21 -16.46 -14.17
CA SER A 308 12.50 -15.99 -14.62
C SER A 308 13.31 -15.29 -13.51
N GLY A 309 14.59 -15.10 -13.78
CA GLY A 309 15.45 -14.27 -12.94
C GLY A 309 16.77 -13.95 -13.61
N LYS A 310 17.62 -13.20 -12.92
CA LYS A 310 18.81 -12.60 -13.53
C LYS A 310 20.03 -12.59 -12.62
N TRP A 311 21.18 -12.92 -13.18
CA TRP A 311 22.49 -12.62 -12.59
C TRP A 311 22.81 -11.14 -12.78
N LEU A 312 23.23 -10.47 -11.69
CA LEU A 312 23.63 -9.07 -11.68
C LEU A 312 25.16 -8.98 -11.70
N CYS A 313 25.73 -8.56 -12.82
CA CYS A 313 27.15 -8.31 -13.00
C CYS A 313 27.41 -6.80 -13.01
N PHE A 314 28.42 -6.32 -12.29
CA PHE A 314 28.76 -4.90 -12.23
C PHE A 314 30.15 -4.69 -12.79
N ALA A 315 30.33 -3.75 -13.72
CA ALA A 315 31.65 -3.43 -14.27
C ALA A 315 31.84 -1.90 -14.37
N PRO A 316 33.07 -1.42 -14.19
CA PRO A 316 33.38 -0.01 -14.34
C PRO A 316 33.28 0.41 -15.83
N PRO A 317 33.12 1.72 -16.13
CA PRO A 317 32.98 2.22 -17.49
C PRO A 317 34.12 1.83 -18.44
N ALA A 318 35.34 1.63 -17.92
CA ALA A 318 36.49 1.21 -18.71
C ALA A 318 36.41 -0.25 -19.20
N GLU A 319 35.63 -1.11 -18.53
CA GLU A 319 35.56 -2.54 -18.83
C GLU A 319 34.18 -2.97 -19.36
N ILE A 320 33.15 -2.16 -19.15
CA ILE A 320 31.74 -2.51 -19.42
C ILE A 320 31.50 -2.88 -20.88
N ASP A 321 32.06 -2.14 -21.84
CA ASP A 321 31.82 -2.38 -23.27
C ASP A 321 32.38 -3.72 -23.73
N ALA A 322 33.60 -4.05 -23.28
CA ALA A 322 34.25 -5.31 -23.62
C ALA A 322 33.54 -6.51 -22.98
N LEU A 323 33.08 -6.36 -21.73
CA LEU A 323 32.28 -7.39 -21.07
C LEU A 323 30.91 -7.56 -21.74
N TRP A 324 30.22 -6.45 -22.03
CA TRP A 324 28.93 -6.44 -22.71
C TRP A 324 29.01 -7.10 -24.08
N ALA A 325 30.03 -6.77 -24.89
CA ALA A 325 30.24 -7.36 -26.20
C ALA A 325 30.42 -8.90 -26.16
N ARG A 326 31.05 -9.43 -25.11
CA ARG A 326 31.18 -10.89 -24.90
C ARG A 326 29.84 -11.52 -24.53
N ILE A 327 29.10 -10.89 -23.62
CA ILE A 327 27.78 -11.36 -23.18
C ILE A 327 26.77 -11.32 -24.32
N VAL A 328 26.72 -10.23 -25.10
CA VAL A 328 25.84 -10.09 -26.29
C VAL A 328 26.02 -11.24 -27.26
N ARG A 329 27.26 -11.57 -27.61
CA ARG A 329 27.54 -12.67 -28.54
C ARG A 329 27.11 -14.02 -27.98
N ALA A 330 27.39 -14.28 -26.69
CA ALA A 330 27.06 -15.55 -26.05
C ALA A 330 25.55 -15.75 -25.83
N THR A 331 24.83 -14.68 -25.43
CA THR A 331 23.37 -14.67 -25.31
C THR A 331 22.72 -14.86 -26.68
N HIS A 332 23.12 -14.09 -27.69
CA HIS A 332 22.50 -14.18 -29.01
C HIS A 332 22.71 -15.56 -29.67
N SER A 333 23.86 -16.21 -29.44
CA SER A 333 24.12 -17.56 -29.94
C SER A 333 23.43 -18.68 -29.14
N GLY A 334 22.78 -18.35 -28.02
CA GLY A 334 22.13 -19.32 -27.14
C GLY A 334 23.10 -20.14 -26.27
N THR A 335 24.33 -19.64 -26.05
CA THR A 335 25.35 -20.33 -25.23
C THR A 335 25.44 -19.80 -23.79
N LEU A 336 24.63 -18.79 -23.44
CA LEU A 336 24.52 -18.21 -22.11
C LEU A 336 23.07 -18.27 -21.60
N GLY A 337 22.51 -17.15 -21.13
CA GLY A 337 21.10 -16.99 -20.80
C GLY A 337 20.27 -16.61 -22.03
N PHE A 338 18.96 -16.64 -21.91
CA PHE A 338 18.06 -16.38 -23.03
C PHE A 338 17.96 -14.88 -23.40
N SER A 339 18.27 -14.00 -22.44
CA SER A 339 18.25 -12.55 -22.61
C SER A 339 19.31 -11.89 -21.73
N ALA A 340 19.78 -10.72 -22.13
CA ALA A 340 20.60 -9.86 -21.30
C ALA A 340 20.29 -8.38 -21.56
N LYS A 341 20.45 -7.56 -20.53
CA LYS A 341 20.34 -6.10 -20.62
C LYS A 341 21.44 -5.41 -19.83
N VAL A 342 21.94 -4.28 -20.34
CA VAL A 342 22.95 -3.45 -19.67
C VAL A 342 22.43 -2.04 -19.45
N GLY A 343 22.68 -1.53 -18.24
CA GLY A 343 22.33 -0.17 -17.85
C GLY A 343 23.28 0.81 -18.54
N PRO A 344 22.77 1.88 -19.19
CA PRO A 344 23.59 2.95 -19.73
C PRO A 344 24.37 3.70 -18.62
N ARG A 345 25.27 4.59 -19.02
CA ARG A 345 26.10 5.35 -18.10
C ARG A 345 25.27 6.37 -17.34
N ASP A 346 25.32 6.25 -16.02
CA ASP A 346 24.92 7.27 -15.08
C ASP A 346 26.17 8.06 -14.66
N GLU A 347 26.07 9.39 -14.56
CA GLU A 347 27.18 10.24 -14.11
C GLU A 347 27.32 10.23 -12.58
N GLU A 348 26.26 9.84 -11.86
CA GLU A 348 26.22 9.80 -10.39
C GLU A 348 26.74 8.47 -9.82
N TYR A 349 26.58 7.36 -10.56
CA TYR A 349 27.00 6.02 -10.12
C TYR A 349 28.21 5.51 -10.90
N GLY A 350 29.13 4.83 -10.19
CA GLY A 350 30.37 4.32 -10.78
C GLY A 350 30.18 3.12 -11.70
N ASP A 351 29.81 1.97 -11.14
CA ASP A 351 29.71 0.72 -11.90
C ASP A 351 28.35 0.58 -12.61
N GLN A 352 28.39 0.09 -13.85
CA GLN A 352 27.21 -0.22 -14.64
C GLN A 352 26.82 -1.69 -14.50
N VAL A 353 25.50 -1.96 -14.47
CA VAL A 353 24.97 -3.31 -14.28
C VAL A 353 24.65 -3.99 -15.62
N ILE A 354 25.06 -5.25 -15.76
CA ILE A 354 24.59 -6.19 -16.77
C ILE A 354 23.73 -7.24 -16.07
N CYS A 355 22.49 -7.38 -16.53
CA CYS A 355 21.57 -8.43 -16.13
C CYS A 355 21.59 -9.55 -17.17
N VAL A 356 21.81 -10.80 -16.78
CA VAL A 356 21.72 -11.97 -17.68
C VAL A 356 20.69 -12.95 -17.15
N TYR A 357 19.68 -13.24 -17.96
CA TYR A 357 18.45 -13.91 -17.54
C TYR A 357 18.48 -15.43 -17.72
N THR A 358 17.82 -16.13 -16.80
CA THR A 358 17.50 -17.56 -16.91
C THR A 358 15.99 -17.77 -16.79
N GLU A 359 15.49 -18.83 -17.41
CA GLU A 359 14.06 -19.09 -17.62
C GLU A 359 13.35 -19.45 -16.31
N ASP A 360 13.96 -20.31 -15.51
CA ASP A 360 13.45 -20.75 -14.21
C ASP A 360 14.49 -20.45 -13.11
N CYS A 361 14.11 -19.64 -12.14
CA CYS A 361 14.91 -19.24 -10.99
C CYS A 361 15.01 -20.34 -9.91
N LEU A 362 14.17 -21.37 -9.98
CA LEU A 362 14.17 -22.52 -9.08
C LEU A 362 14.90 -23.72 -9.71
N ASP A 363 15.14 -23.72 -11.02
CA ASP A 363 16.09 -24.63 -11.66
C ASP A 363 17.55 -24.18 -11.39
N ILE A 364 18.06 -24.63 -10.25
CA ILE A 364 19.41 -24.31 -9.78
C ILE A 364 20.47 -24.72 -10.81
N ALA A 365 20.29 -25.82 -11.53
CA ALA A 365 21.27 -26.30 -12.50
C ALA A 365 21.39 -25.33 -13.68
N SER A 366 20.26 -24.87 -14.22
CA SER A 366 20.24 -23.86 -15.29
C SER A 366 20.77 -22.51 -14.81
N VAL A 367 20.40 -22.08 -13.61
CA VAL A 367 20.92 -20.84 -12.99
C VAL A 367 22.44 -20.88 -12.86
N MET A 368 23.01 -21.99 -12.37
CA MET A 368 24.45 -22.14 -12.18
C MET A 368 25.20 -22.32 -13.52
N LYS A 369 24.59 -22.95 -14.52
CA LYS A 369 25.16 -23.05 -15.87
C LYS A 369 25.42 -21.66 -16.48
N VAL A 370 24.48 -20.72 -16.32
CA VAL A 370 24.65 -19.33 -16.77
C VAL A 370 25.73 -18.62 -15.96
N ARG A 371 25.78 -18.85 -14.63
CA ARG A 371 26.85 -18.35 -13.77
C ARG A 371 28.24 -18.78 -14.25
N ASP A 372 28.42 -20.05 -14.57
CA ASP A 372 29.69 -20.58 -15.06
C ASP A 372 30.04 -20.04 -16.45
N GLY A 373 29.04 -19.81 -17.29
CA GLY A 373 29.18 -19.05 -18.54
C GLY A 373 29.74 -17.66 -18.29
N LEU A 374 29.17 -16.90 -17.34
CA LEU A 374 29.65 -15.57 -16.97
C LEU A 374 31.10 -15.62 -16.45
N ARG A 375 31.48 -16.63 -15.67
CA ARG A 375 32.88 -16.84 -15.23
C ARG A 375 33.82 -17.04 -16.41
N ARG A 376 33.46 -17.89 -17.38
CA ARG A 376 34.24 -18.09 -18.62
C ARG A 376 34.36 -16.82 -19.46
N LEU A 377 33.34 -15.96 -19.42
CA LEU A 377 33.34 -14.65 -20.06
C LEU A 377 34.04 -13.55 -19.22
N GLY A 378 34.77 -13.92 -18.16
CA GLY A 378 35.66 -13.02 -17.44
C GLY A 378 35.04 -12.24 -16.28
N VAL A 379 33.81 -12.58 -15.85
CA VAL A 379 33.25 -12.05 -14.60
C VAL A 379 33.97 -12.74 -13.44
N LYS A 380 34.74 -12.00 -12.64
CA LYS A 380 35.57 -12.54 -11.52
C LYS A 380 35.07 -12.14 -10.14
N GLN A 381 34.39 -11.00 -10.05
CA GLN A 381 33.78 -10.45 -8.85
C GLN A 381 32.62 -11.31 -8.34
N LYS A 382 32.28 -11.16 -7.06
CA LYS A 382 31.08 -11.77 -6.48
C LYS A 382 29.84 -11.19 -7.16
N ILE A 383 28.96 -12.07 -7.62
CA ILE A 383 27.69 -11.68 -8.28
C ILE A 383 26.50 -12.28 -7.53
N GLY A 384 25.35 -11.61 -7.61
CA GLY A 384 24.11 -12.05 -7.00
C GLY A 384 23.06 -12.37 -8.06
N TYR A 385 22.26 -13.41 -7.81
CA TYR A 385 21.13 -13.77 -8.64
C TYR A 385 19.83 -13.26 -8.02
N LYS A 386 19.06 -12.47 -8.77
CA LYS A 386 17.76 -11.91 -8.34
C LYS A 386 16.63 -12.52 -9.17
N PRO A 387 15.74 -13.33 -8.58
CA PRO A 387 14.50 -13.73 -9.24
C PRO A 387 13.65 -12.52 -9.66
N ASP A 388 12.94 -12.62 -10.77
CA ASP A 388 12.11 -11.51 -11.26
C ASP A 388 10.92 -11.25 -10.35
N VAL A 389 10.36 -12.29 -9.73
CA VAL A 389 9.37 -12.14 -8.67
C VAL A 389 9.84 -11.21 -7.54
N TYR A 390 11.15 -11.17 -7.20
CA TYR A 390 11.66 -10.23 -6.17
C TYR A 390 11.64 -8.78 -6.68
N THR A 391 11.76 -8.58 -8.00
CA THR A 391 11.67 -7.25 -8.63
C THR A 391 10.22 -6.77 -8.61
N HIS A 392 9.27 -7.61 -9.04
CA HIS A 392 7.84 -7.30 -9.07
C HIS A 392 7.24 -7.13 -7.66
N CYS A 393 7.72 -7.91 -6.69
CA CYS A 393 7.38 -7.78 -5.28
C CYS A 393 8.17 -6.67 -4.54
N ARG A 394 8.88 -5.79 -5.26
CA ARG A 394 9.62 -4.64 -4.69
C ARG A 394 10.63 -5.00 -3.59
N VAL A 395 11.20 -6.20 -3.64
CA VAL A 395 12.25 -6.65 -2.72
C VAL A 395 13.61 -6.13 -3.21
N TYR A 396 14.03 -4.97 -2.71
CA TYR A 396 15.37 -4.40 -2.91
C TYR A 396 16.15 -4.33 -1.58
N ARG A 397 17.39 -3.85 -1.64
CA ARG A 397 18.21 -3.65 -0.44
C ARG A 397 17.48 -2.69 0.52
N GLY A 398 17.41 -3.04 1.79
CA GLY A 398 16.74 -2.22 2.80
C GLY A 398 15.22 -2.33 2.81
N ASN A 399 14.64 -3.38 2.20
CA ASN A 399 13.20 -3.64 2.29
C ASN A 399 12.76 -3.91 3.74
N ALA A 400 11.49 -3.61 4.01
CA ALA A 400 10.88 -3.68 5.34
C ALA A 400 10.78 -5.10 5.92
N TRP A 401 10.97 -6.14 5.09
CA TRP A 401 10.77 -7.55 5.48
C TRP A 401 12.09 -8.26 5.83
N GLY A 402 13.24 -7.59 5.67
CA GLY A 402 14.55 -8.20 5.93
C GLY A 402 14.94 -9.31 4.94
N ILE A 403 14.20 -9.46 3.82
CA ILE A 403 14.47 -10.49 2.82
C ILE A 403 15.69 -10.06 2.01
N PRO A 404 16.76 -10.87 1.89
CA PRO A 404 17.89 -10.50 1.05
C PRO A 404 17.46 -10.41 -0.42
N PRO A 405 17.81 -9.33 -1.16
CA PRO A 405 17.29 -9.04 -2.49
C PRO A 405 17.85 -9.94 -3.60
N THR A 406 18.71 -10.89 -3.25
CA THR A 406 19.29 -11.89 -4.14
C THR A 406 19.18 -13.26 -3.48
N ARG A 407 18.86 -14.28 -4.27
CA ARG A 407 18.64 -15.66 -3.83
C ARG A 407 19.92 -16.49 -3.84
N TYR A 408 20.67 -16.44 -4.94
CA TYR A 408 21.94 -17.15 -5.08
C TYR A 408 23.11 -16.17 -5.19
N HIS A 409 24.30 -16.67 -4.89
CA HIS A 409 25.53 -15.90 -4.91
C HIS A 409 26.62 -16.73 -5.57
N SER A 410 27.62 -16.08 -6.17
CA SER A 410 28.80 -16.74 -6.72
C SER A 410 30.10 -16.17 -6.22
#